data_AF-M0FND2-F1
#
_entry.id   AF-M0FND2-F1
#
_cell.length_a   1.000
_cell.length_b   1.000
_cell.length_c   1.000
_cell.angle_alpha   90.00
_cell.angle_beta   90.00
_cell.angle_gamma   90.00
#
_symmetry.space_group_name_H-M   'P 1'
#
loop_
_entity.id
_entity.type
_entity.pdbx_description
1 polymer ?
#
loop_
_entity_poly.entity_id
_entity_poly.type
_entity_poly.pdbx_seq_one_letter_code
_entity_poly.pdbx_strand_id
1 'polypeptide(L)'
;MAYDPLSPAEALRTPAGAILAASSLLAFGYSLVFVGRALLGLLVVAVLSVGPYLWYRVFAAVDAVADGVQRLAAAREREVAADRSGTGRSGTDRTGTDRDDARRESTATSTTERVTDRER
;
A
#
# COMPACT_ATOMS: atom_id res chain seq x y z
N MET A 1 -63.86 24.28 -15.58
CA MET A 1 -63.52 23.41 -16.73
C MET A 1 -62.51 22.41 -16.25
N ALA A 2 -62.86 21.12 -16.24
CA ALA A 2 -61.95 20.07 -15.80
C ALA A 2 -60.88 19.88 -16.88
N TYR A 3 -59.62 20.17 -16.54
CA TYR A 3 -58.48 19.83 -17.39
C TYR A 3 -58.30 18.32 -17.33
N ASP A 4 -58.50 17.64 -18.46
CA ASP A 4 -58.22 16.21 -18.59
C ASP A 4 -56.79 16.07 -19.15
N PRO A 5 -55.80 15.68 -18.32
CA PRO A 5 -54.43 15.54 -18.78
C PRO A 5 -54.32 14.37 -19.76
N LEU A 6 -53.58 14.55 -20.85
CA LEU A 6 -53.26 13.43 -21.74
C LEU A 6 -52.56 12.32 -20.95
N SER A 7 -52.96 11.07 -21.19
CA SER A 7 -52.25 9.92 -20.66
C SER A 7 -50.82 9.88 -21.23
N PRO A 8 -49.83 9.27 -20.53
CA PRO A 8 -48.47 9.16 -21.04
C PRO A 8 -48.39 8.51 -22.43
N ALA A 9 -49.27 7.53 -22.69
CA ALA A 9 -49.37 6.85 -23.98
C ALA A 9 -49.95 7.75 -25.08
N GLU A 10 -50.94 8.58 -24.78
CA GLU A 10 -51.43 9.61 -25.70
C GLU A 10 -50.37 10.70 -25.95
N ALA A 11 -49.65 11.13 -24.91
CA ALA A 11 -48.63 12.16 -25.01
C ALA A 11 -47.48 11.73 -25.95
N LEU A 12 -47.04 10.47 -25.87
CA LEU A 12 -46.02 9.88 -26.76
C LEU A 12 -46.44 9.86 -28.24
N ARG A 13 -47.74 9.82 -28.54
CA ARG A 13 -48.27 9.88 -29.91
C ARG A 13 -48.29 11.30 -30.48
N THR A 14 -48.10 12.32 -29.63
CA THR A 14 -47.95 13.70 -30.08
C THR A 14 -46.50 13.97 -30.52
N PRO A 15 -46.26 14.84 -31.50
CA PRO A 15 -44.90 15.21 -31.91
C PRO A 15 -44.07 15.77 -30.74
N ALA A 16 -44.67 16.60 -29.90
CA ALA A 16 -44.00 17.19 -28.75
C ALA A 16 -43.60 16.14 -27.70
N GLY A 17 -44.50 15.21 -27.36
CA GLY A 17 -44.20 14.14 -26.42
C GLY A 17 -43.17 13.16 -26.97
N ALA A 18 -43.20 12.87 -28.28
CA ALA A 18 -42.17 12.05 -28.93
C ALA A 18 -40.78 12.71 -28.87
N ILE A 19 -40.69 14.03 -29.13
CA ILE A 19 -39.43 14.78 -29.03
C ILE A 19 -38.91 14.79 -27.60
N LEU A 20 -39.78 15.02 -26.61
CA LEU A 20 -39.41 15.01 -25.18
C LEU A 20 -38.96 13.62 -24.73
N ALA A 21 -39.62 12.57 -25.17
CA ALA A 21 -39.23 11.19 -24.88
C ALA A 21 -37.86 10.87 -25.49
N ALA A 22 -37.66 11.23 -26.77
CA ALA A 22 -36.39 11.01 -27.46
C ALA A 22 -35.24 11.81 -26.80
N SER A 23 -35.45 13.09 -26.50
CA SER A 23 -34.43 13.92 -25.85
C SER A 23 -34.10 13.44 -24.45
N SER A 24 -35.10 13.00 -23.68
CA SER A 24 -34.91 12.40 -22.35
C SER A 24 -34.09 11.11 -22.45
N LEU A 25 -34.37 10.26 -23.44
CA LEU A 25 -33.64 9.02 -23.65
C LEU A 25 -32.18 9.30 -24.06
N LEU A 26 -31.96 10.26 -24.95
CA LEU A 26 -30.60 10.69 -25.32
C LEU A 26 -29.85 11.27 -24.11
N ALA A 27 -30.47 12.14 -23.33
CA ALA A 27 -29.87 12.74 -22.14
C ALA A 27 -29.52 11.67 -21.10
N PHE A 28 -30.42 10.70 -20.89
CA PHE A 28 -30.19 9.56 -20.00
C PHE A 28 -29.02 8.70 -20.48
N GLY A 29 -29.00 8.32 -21.75
CA GLY A 29 -27.89 7.54 -22.33
C GLY A 29 -26.56 8.28 -22.25
N TYR A 30 -26.56 9.59 -22.55
CA TYR A 30 -25.37 10.43 -22.44
C TYR A 30 -24.87 10.54 -20.99
N SER A 31 -25.79 10.72 -20.03
CA SER A 31 -25.46 10.75 -18.61
C SER A 31 -24.78 9.46 -18.16
N LEU A 32 -25.27 8.31 -18.60
CA LEU A 32 -24.70 7.01 -18.26
C LEU A 32 -23.26 6.87 -18.79
N VAL A 33 -23.03 7.29 -20.03
CA VAL A 33 -21.70 7.31 -20.65
C VAL A 33 -20.76 8.27 -19.89
N PHE A 34 -21.26 9.43 -19.49
CA PHE A 34 -20.49 10.41 -18.72
C PHE A 34 -20.08 9.87 -17.35
N VAL A 35 -21.03 9.29 -16.60
CA VAL A 35 -20.77 8.65 -15.31
C VAL A 35 -19.78 7.49 -15.47
N GLY A 36 -19.96 6.65 -16.49
CA GLY A 36 -19.04 5.56 -16.79
C GLY A 36 -17.61 6.04 -17.03
N ARG A 37 -17.43 7.12 -17.79
CA ARG A 37 -16.12 7.74 -18.01
C ARG A 37 -15.52 8.30 -16.71
N ALA A 38 -16.32 8.96 -15.89
CA ALA A 38 -15.85 9.47 -14.60
C ALA A 38 -15.43 8.35 -13.65
N LEU A 39 -16.21 7.29 -13.54
CA LEU A 39 -15.89 6.10 -12.74
C LEU A 39 -14.65 5.38 -13.25
N LEU A 40 -14.49 5.26 -14.57
CA LEU A 40 -13.29 4.68 -15.15
C LEU A 40 -12.05 5.53 -14.84
N GLY A 41 -12.15 6.86 -14.95
CA GLY A 41 -11.07 7.76 -14.56
C GLY A 41 -10.71 7.62 -13.08
N LEU A 42 -11.71 7.56 -12.20
CA LEU A 42 -11.52 7.33 -10.76
C LEU A 42 -10.83 5.98 -10.49
N LEU A 43 -11.28 4.91 -11.15
CA LEU A 43 -10.69 3.58 -11.04
C LEU A 43 -9.21 3.61 -11.45
N VAL A 44 -8.89 4.23 -12.59
CA VAL A 44 -7.52 4.36 -13.08
C VAL A 44 -6.67 5.10 -12.05
N VAL A 45 -7.12 6.24 -11.54
CA VAL A 45 -6.40 7.00 -10.50
C VAL A 45 -6.20 6.16 -9.24
N ALA A 46 -7.24 5.47 -8.76
CA ALA A 46 -7.16 4.62 -7.58
C ALA A 46 -6.15 3.47 -7.76
N VAL A 47 -6.20 2.77 -8.90
CA VAL A 47 -5.30 1.66 -9.21
C VAL A 47 -3.86 2.17 -9.37
N LEU A 48 -3.63 3.28 -10.07
CA LEU A 48 -2.27 3.80 -10.25
C LEU A 48 -1.69 4.40 -8.97
N SER A 49 -2.52 4.97 -8.09
CA SER A 49 -2.05 5.57 -6.84
C SER A 49 -1.81 4.51 -5.77
N VAL A 50 -2.76 3.58 -5.59
CA VAL A 50 -2.75 2.61 -4.48
C VAL A 50 -2.14 1.27 -4.90
N GLY A 51 -2.29 0.89 -6.16
CA GLY A 51 -1.83 -0.41 -6.69
C GLY A 51 -0.34 -0.66 -6.49
N PRO A 52 0.57 0.25 -6.89
CA PRO A 52 2.00 0.07 -6.67
C PRO A 52 2.37 -0.07 -5.19
N TYR A 53 1.72 0.71 -4.32
CA TYR A 53 1.95 0.65 -2.88
C TYR A 53 1.52 -0.70 -2.29
N LEU A 54 0.33 -1.18 -2.64
CA LEU A 54 -0.15 -2.50 -2.20
C LEU A 54 0.75 -3.61 -2.74
N TRP A 55 1.17 -3.52 -4.00
CA TRP A 55 2.08 -4.47 -4.61
C TRP A 55 3.41 -4.53 -3.84
N TYR A 56 4.03 -3.37 -3.62
CA TYR A 56 5.23 -3.27 -2.81
C TYR A 56 5.04 -3.87 -1.41
N ARG A 57 3.90 -3.58 -0.76
CA ARG A 57 3.60 -4.09 0.59
C ARG A 57 3.48 -5.61 0.62
N VAL A 58 2.89 -6.22 -0.40
CA VAL A 58 2.79 -7.68 -0.53
C VAL A 58 4.18 -8.28 -0.71
N PHE A 59 5.01 -7.73 -1.60
CA PHE A 59 6.39 -8.22 -1.79
C PHE A 59 7.22 -8.10 -0.50
N ALA A 60 7.14 -6.96 0.18
CA ALA A 60 7.82 -6.76 1.45
C ALA A 60 7.32 -7.73 2.54
N ALA A 61 6.03 -8.05 2.55
CA ALA A 61 5.48 -9.03 3.48
C ALA A 61 6.00 -10.45 3.18
N VAL A 62 6.10 -10.83 1.91
CA VAL A 62 6.66 -12.12 1.49
C VAL A 62 8.15 -12.21 1.89
N ASP A 63 8.90 -11.14 1.69
CA ASP A 63 10.31 -11.07 2.06
C ASP A 63 10.50 -11.22 3.59
N ALA A 64 9.71 -10.50 4.38
CA ALA A 64 9.71 -10.63 5.84
C ALA A 64 9.33 -12.04 6.33
N VAL A 65 8.48 -12.76 5.59
CA VAL A 65 8.17 -14.17 5.88
C VAL A 65 9.39 -15.06 5.61
N ALA A 66 10.09 -14.85 4.50
CA ALA A 66 11.31 -15.59 4.18
C ALA A 66 12.39 -15.38 5.25
N ASP A 67 12.63 -14.14 5.65
CA ASP A 67 13.54 -13.79 6.74
C ASP A 67 13.13 -14.45 8.07
N GLY A 68 11.82 -14.50 8.35
CA GLY A 68 11.26 -15.16 9.52
C GLY A 68 11.58 -16.65 9.56
N VAL A 69 11.47 -17.34 8.42
CA VAL A 69 11.79 -18.77 8.30
C VAL A 69 13.28 -19.02 8.53
N GLN A 70 14.16 -18.19 7.96
CA GLN A 70 15.60 -18.31 8.16
C GLN A 70 15.98 -18.11 9.63
N ARG A 71 15.37 -17.12 10.30
CA ARG A 71 15.59 -16.90 11.74
C ARG A 71 15.11 -18.08 12.59
N LEU A 72 14.00 -18.71 12.23
CA LEU A 72 13.49 -19.90 12.92
C LEU A 72 14.45 -21.09 12.78
N ALA A 73 14.99 -21.30 11.58
CA ALA A 73 16.01 -22.33 11.36
C ALA A 73 17.27 -22.06 12.20
N ALA A 74 17.78 -20.83 12.18
CA ALA A 74 18.94 -20.44 12.98
C ALA A 74 18.69 -20.57 14.51
N ALA A 75 17.49 -20.26 14.99
CA ALA A 75 17.13 -20.48 16.39
C ALA A 75 17.17 -21.97 16.74
N ARG A 76 16.63 -22.83 15.87
CA ARG A 76 16.63 -24.27 16.07
C ARG A 76 18.04 -24.88 16.05
N GLU A 77 18.93 -24.39 15.19
CA GLU A 77 20.33 -24.81 15.18
C GLU A 77 21.03 -24.49 16.51
N ARG A 78 20.76 -23.32 17.10
CA ARG A 78 21.31 -22.94 18.41
C ARG A 78 20.79 -23.81 19.54
N GLU A 79 19.50 -24.15 19.54
CA GLU A 79 18.91 -25.08 20.52
C GLU A 79 19.59 -26.45 20.44
N VAL A 80 19.73 -27.01 19.24
CA VAL A 80 20.38 -28.31 19.03
C VAL A 80 21.88 -28.26 19.40
N ALA A 81 22.57 -27.15 19.11
CA ALA A 81 23.96 -26.97 19.52
C ALA A 81 24.12 -26.82 21.05
N ALA A 82 23.18 -26.14 21.70
CA ALA A 82 23.13 -26.01 23.16
C ALA A 82 22.89 -27.38 23.84
N ASP A 83 21.95 -28.18 23.32
CA ASP A 83 21.69 -29.54 23.83
C ASP A 83 22.91 -30.47 23.65
N ARG A 84 23.62 -30.38 22.52
CA ARG A 84 24.86 -31.16 22.29
C ARG A 84 26.03 -30.74 23.17
N SER A 85 26.11 -29.46 23.53
CA SER A 85 27.17 -28.93 24.40
C SER A 85 26.84 -29.11 25.90
N GLY A 86 25.58 -29.32 26.25
CA GLY A 86 25.14 -29.70 27.60
C GLY A 86 25.56 -31.11 28.02
N THR A 87 25.72 -32.05 27.08
CA THR A 87 26.11 -33.45 27.38
C THR A 87 27.63 -33.64 27.54
N GLY A 88 28.44 -32.59 27.31
CA GLY A 88 29.91 -32.68 27.29
C GLY A 88 30.64 -31.73 28.24
N ARG A 89 29.95 -31.04 29.16
CA ARG A 89 30.58 -30.08 30.08
C ARG A 89 30.53 -30.55 31.53
N SER A 90 31.27 -31.61 31.80
CA SER A 90 31.81 -31.92 33.13
C SER A 90 33.33 -32.09 32.99
N GLY A 91 34.10 -31.21 33.61
CA GLY A 91 35.56 -31.04 33.45
C GLY A 91 35.89 -30.07 32.31
N THR A 92 36.66 -28.98 32.46
CA THR A 92 37.74 -28.66 33.40
C THR A 92 37.96 -27.14 33.35
N ASP A 93 38.02 -26.52 34.53
CA ASP A 93 39.06 -25.60 35.03
C ASP A 93 39.90 -24.75 34.04
N ARG A 94 40.07 -23.46 34.44
CA ARG A 94 41.29 -22.61 34.35
C ARG A 94 41.41 -21.48 33.30
N THR A 95 41.16 -20.27 33.83
CA THR A 95 42.09 -19.10 33.93
C THR A 95 42.78 -18.52 32.70
N GLY A 96 42.52 -17.22 32.49
CA GLY A 96 43.34 -16.25 31.75
C GLY A 96 42.60 -14.91 31.67
N THR A 97 42.48 -14.17 32.77
CA THR A 97 43.24 -12.94 33.07
C THR A 97 43.23 -11.89 31.96
N ASP A 98 42.60 -10.76 32.28
CA ASP A 98 43.00 -9.37 31.96
C ASP A 98 44.01 -9.16 30.84
N ARG A 99 43.59 -8.46 29.79
CA ARG A 99 44.34 -7.32 29.24
C ARG A 99 43.51 -6.51 28.24
N ASP A 100 43.48 -5.22 28.53
CA ASP A 100 43.46 -4.08 27.61
C ASP A 100 42.11 -3.47 27.22
N ASP A 101 41.66 -2.62 28.16
CA ASP A 101 41.08 -1.31 27.92
C ASP A 101 41.82 -0.47 26.84
N ALA A 102 41.06 0.50 26.31
CA ALA A 102 41.50 1.71 25.61
C ALA A 102 41.64 1.68 24.07
N ARG A 103 40.51 1.77 23.37
CA ARG A 103 40.41 2.63 22.17
C ARG A 103 39.03 3.27 22.03
N ARG A 104 38.76 4.20 22.94
CA ARG A 104 37.74 5.23 22.80
C ARG A 104 38.33 6.37 21.96
N GLU A 105 37.50 6.99 21.12
CA GLU A 105 37.51 8.42 20.73
C GLU A 105 37.80 8.79 19.25
N SER A 106 36.96 9.73 18.75
CA SER A 106 36.93 10.45 17.47
C SER A 106 36.51 9.66 16.22
N THR A 107 35.31 9.84 15.64
CA THR A 107 34.85 11.11 15.06
C THR A 107 33.33 11.04 14.81
N ALA A 108 32.54 11.58 15.73
CA ALA A 108 31.25 12.18 15.41
C ALA A 108 31.47 13.70 15.35
N THR A 109 30.75 14.39 14.46
CA THR A 109 30.66 15.85 14.26
C THR A 109 31.44 16.40 13.07
N SER A 110 30.72 16.64 11.96
CA SER A 110 30.97 17.58 10.86
C SER A 110 30.25 17.01 9.61
N THR A 111 29.26 17.59 8.95
CA THR A 111 28.74 18.95 8.88
C THR A 111 27.35 18.85 8.22
N THR A 112 26.28 19.08 9.00
CA THR A 112 24.94 19.39 8.48
C THR A 112 24.75 20.89 8.62
N GLU A 113 25.31 21.67 7.68
CA GLU A 113 24.95 23.08 7.50
C GLU A 113 25.66 23.64 6.26
N ARG A 114 25.01 23.61 5.10
CA ARG A 114 25.30 24.57 4.03
C ARG A 114 24.03 25.04 3.32
N VAL A 115 23.55 26.18 3.82
CA VAL A 115 23.21 27.37 3.04
C VAL A 115 22.08 27.21 2.02
N THR A 116 20.85 27.29 2.52
CA THR A 116 19.73 27.91 1.82
C THR A 116 19.58 29.35 2.32
N ASP A 117 20.43 30.28 1.85
CA ASP A 117 20.05 31.71 1.80
C ASP A 117 21.15 32.50 1.09
N ARG A 118 20.98 32.79 -0.20
CA ARG A 118 21.61 33.96 -0.82
C ARG A 118 20.88 34.40 -2.08
N GLU A 119 20.12 35.49 -1.90
CA GLU A 119 19.90 36.65 -2.81
C GLU A 119 19.26 36.33 -4.18
N ARG A 120 18.02 36.78 -4.47
CA ARG A 120 17.60 38.16 -4.79
C ARG A 120 18.48 38.86 -5.81
#